data_AF-A0A3P9I4Y8-F1
#
_entry.id   AF-A0A3P9I4Y8-F1
#
_cell.length_a   1.000
_cell.length_b   1.000
_cell.length_c   1.000
_cell.angle_alpha   90.00
_cell.angle_beta   90.00
_cell.angle_gamma   90.00
#
_symmetry.space_group_name_H-M   'P 1'
#
loop_
_entity.id
_entity.type
_entity.pdbx_description
1 polymer ?
#
loop_
_entity_poly.entity_id
_entity_poly.type
_entity_poly.pdbx_seq_one_letter_code
_entity_poly.pdbx_strand_id
1 'polypeptide(L)'
;MEETEELQQISTWFSEEGLSPDASSEAQLCFLWRSFQQTTSHLSAVSKDLDAHRSQHSAELAEVRKSLEQIRIFTEQKKELAQEIQDENDELREQLQLFMSHQDAQMSEVAKMLYNEGLTELIPCSPSEQVAYLLVERASLLGKSEDPDKLTVDGKPSNSVKAEALRVCQSSHKRAPHHLQNKWKKIFGFQKGPQSKHIISEENRPLTGQDSSLEKECCRLERDLEEGSRRLAMAHNEIRRLTDQLESAHFTQRLYEPELESAQKEVEQLRYEVEKLKKYEMVELRKAKELNDRLDLEIRTLRNRVRSLDAEKRSLQQTVASLQGELRRDENSLQDQEDTEMLETERLELAKCGRKFTRDKPTGPTQQLMDKEKTPVDKGNLALILAKICSKENYQRFGNCTKSSPSFI
;
A
#
# COMPACT_ATOMS: atom_id res chain seq x y z
N MET A 1 -39.97 -62.77 -19.71
CA MET A 1 -39.04 -62.80 -18.56
C MET A 1 -39.02 -61.45 -17.85
N GLU A 2 -39.09 -60.32 -18.56
CA GLU A 2 -39.19 -58.98 -17.95
C GLU A 2 -40.36 -58.81 -16.98
N GLU A 3 -41.61 -59.17 -17.33
CA GLU A 3 -42.76 -58.96 -16.43
C GLU A 3 -42.65 -59.70 -15.09
N THR A 4 -42.08 -60.92 -15.09
CA THR A 4 -41.89 -61.70 -13.87
C THR A 4 -40.78 -61.13 -12.98
N GLU A 5 -39.76 -60.52 -13.59
CA GLU A 5 -38.67 -59.84 -12.88
C GLU A 5 -39.13 -58.49 -12.30
N GLU A 6 -39.94 -57.74 -13.03
CA GLU A 6 -40.56 -56.49 -12.57
C GLU A 6 -41.50 -56.73 -11.38
N LEU A 7 -42.34 -57.76 -11.45
CA LEU A 7 -43.24 -58.14 -10.35
C LEU A 7 -42.47 -58.59 -9.11
N GLN A 8 -41.35 -59.30 -9.29
CA GLN A 8 -40.45 -59.65 -8.18
C GLN A 8 -39.82 -58.40 -7.56
N GLN A 9 -39.36 -57.44 -8.36
CA GLN A 9 -38.80 -56.17 -7.88
C GLN A 9 -39.82 -55.34 -7.10
N ILE A 10 -41.06 -55.25 -7.60
CA ILE A 10 -42.15 -54.56 -6.91
C ILE A 10 -42.47 -55.25 -5.57
N SER A 11 -42.48 -56.59 -5.54
CA SER A 11 -42.70 -57.36 -4.33
C SER A 11 -41.58 -57.20 -3.30
N THR A 12 -40.32 -57.11 -3.73
CA THR A 12 -39.20 -56.80 -2.84
C THR A 12 -39.30 -55.38 -2.30
N TRP A 13 -39.65 -54.41 -3.14
CA TRP A 13 -39.79 -53.01 -2.73
C TRP A 13 -40.93 -52.81 -1.72
N PHE A 14 -42.05 -53.51 -1.89
CA PHE A 14 -43.13 -53.53 -0.89
C PHE A 14 -42.70 -54.08 0.46
N SER A 15 -41.86 -55.12 0.45
CA SER A 15 -41.34 -55.73 1.68
C SER A 15 -40.38 -54.78 2.40
N GLU A 16 -39.59 -54.00 1.65
CA GLU A 16 -38.67 -52.98 2.18
C GLU A 16 -39.41 -51.77 2.78
N GLU A 17 -40.52 -51.36 2.17
CA GLU A 17 -41.38 -50.27 2.66
C GLU A 17 -42.41 -50.69 3.72
N GLY A 18 -42.37 -51.95 4.18
CA GLY A 18 -43.16 -52.44 5.31
C GLY A 18 -44.62 -52.80 5.02
N LEU A 19 -44.98 -53.05 3.75
CA LEU A 19 -46.28 -53.60 3.40
C LEU A 19 -46.36 -55.10 3.73
N SER A 20 -47.52 -55.54 4.25
CA SER A 20 -47.76 -56.95 4.55
C SER A 20 -47.82 -57.79 3.26
N PRO A 21 -47.18 -58.99 3.23
CA PRO A 21 -47.24 -59.89 2.07
C PRO A 21 -48.65 -60.39 1.73
N ASP A 22 -49.59 -60.32 2.69
CA ASP A 22 -51.00 -60.72 2.50
C ASP A 22 -51.93 -59.54 2.15
N ALA A 23 -51.36 -58.36 1.83
CA ALA A 23 -52.15 -57.18 1.49
C ALA A 23 -52.95 -57.39 0.19
N SER A 24 -54.22 -56.98 0.20
CA SER A 24 -55.09 -56.96 -0.99
C SER A 24 -54.42 -56.20 -2.14
N SER A 25 -54.65 -56.66 -3.38
CA SER A 25 -54.18 -55.99 -4.60
C SER A 25 -54.59 -54.51 -4.65
N GLU A 26 -55.76 -54.17 -4.11
CA GLU A 26 -56.24 -52.79 -4.03
C GLU A 26 -55.41 -51.95 -3.04
N ALA A 27 -54.96 -52.53 -1.93
CA ALA A 27 -54.09 -51.86 -0.96
C ALA A 27 -52.67 -51.66 -1.51
N GLN A 28 -52.14 -52.65 -2.24
CA GLN A 28 -50.85 -52.56 -2.94
C GLN A 28 -50.87 -51.47 -4.03
N LEU A 29 -51.93 -51.42 -4.85
CA LEU A 29 -52.10 -50.38 -5.87
C LEU A 29 -52.26 -48.98 -5.25
N CYS A 30 -53.04 -48.85 -4.17
CA CYS A 30 -53.17 -47.58 -3.46
C CYS A 30 -51.84 -47.11 -2.89
N PHE A 31 -51.00 -48.02 -2.38
CA PHE A 31 -49.68 -47.69 -1.88
C PHE A 31 -48.74 -47.25 -3.01
N LEU A 32 -48.65 -48.01 -4.10
CA LEU A 32 -47.85 -47.63 -5.28
C LEU A 32 -48.24 -46.25 -5.81
N TRP A 33 -49.54 -45.98 -5.91
CA TRP A 33 -50.03 -44.70 -6.42
C TRP A 33 -49.64 -43.53 -5.51
N ARG A 34 -49.80 -43.68 -4.18
CA ARG A 34 -49.37 -42.63 -3.23
C ARG A 34 -47.86 -42.42 -3.27
N SER A 35 -47.07 -43.49 -3.29
CA SER A 35 -45.61 -43.42 -3.36
C SER A 35 -45.13 -42.81 -4.67
N PHE A 36 -45.77 -43.15 -5.80
CA PHE A 36 -45.53 -42.53 -7.09
C PHE A 36 -45.86 -41.04 -7.08
N GLN A 37 -47.02 -40.64 -6.51
CA GLN A 37 -47.38 -39.23 -6.39
C GLN A 37 -46.40 -38.46 -5.49
N GLN A 38 -45.98 -39.06 -4.38
CA GLN A 38 -45.05 -38.44 -3.44
C GLN A 38 -43.66 -38.28 -4.06
N THR A 39 -43.13 -39.32 -4.70
CA THR A 39 -41.84 -39.28 -5.40
C THR A 39 -41.86 -38.32 -6.58
N THR A 40 -42.94 -38.30 -7.36
CA THR A 40 -43.10 -37.34 -8.47
C THR A 40 -43.18 -35.90 -7.96
N SER A 41 -43.93 -35.67 -6.88
CA SER A 41 -44.03 -34.34 -6.26
C SER A 41 -42.68 -33.89 -5.70
N HIS A 42 -41.96 -34.77 -5.00
CA HIS A 42 -40.63 -34.52 -4.46
C HIS A 42 -39.62 -34.25 -5.58
N LEU A 43 -39.60 -35.07 -6.64
CA LEU A 43 -38.75 -34.85 -7.80
C LEU A 43 -39.05 -33.51 -8.48
N SER A 44 -40.32 -33.15 -8.61
CA SER A 44 -40.72 -31.85 -9.17
C SER A 44 -40.27 -30.67 -8.30
N ALA A 45 -40.31 -30.82 -6.97
CA ALA A 45 -39.84 -29.81 -6.04
C ALA A 45 -38.31 -29.64 -6.13
N VAL A 46 -37.56 -30.74 -6.05
CA VAL A 46 -36.10 -30.73 -6.20
C VAL A 46 -35.67 -30.19 -7.56
N SER A 47 -36.38 -30.52 -8.64
CA SER A 47 -36.10 -29.97 -9.97
C SER A 47 -36.28 -28.46 -10.02
N LYS A 48 -37.37 -27.94 -9.41
CA LYS A 48 -37.62 -26.49 -9.33
C LYS A 48 -36.56 -25.77 -8.51
N ASP A 49 -36.17 -26.35 -7.38
CA ASP A 49 -35.11 -25.80 -6.53
C ASP A 49 -33.77 -25.77 -7.27
N LEU A 50 -33.46 -26.84 -8.01
CA LEU A 50 -32.25 -26.92 -8.82
C LEU A 50 -32.25 -25.89 -9.95
N ASP A 51 -33.38 -25.67 -10.62
CA ASP A 51 -33.51 -24.64 -11.66
C ASP A 51 -33.46 -23.22 -11.08
N ALA A 52 -34.00 -23.00 -9.88
CA ALA A 52 -33.85 -21.75 -9.15
C ALA A 52 -32.39 -21.47 -8.81
N HIS A 53 -31.65 -22.46 -8.29
CA HIS A 53 -30.21 -22.34 -8.03
C HIS A 53 -29.40 -22.09 -9.31
N ARG A 54 -29.73 -22.75 -10.42
CA ARG A 54 -29.09 -22.49 -11.73
C ARG A 54 -29.34 -21.06 -12.21
N SER A 55 -30.55 -20.55 -12.02
CA SER A 55 -30.93 -19.18 -12.39
C SER A 55 -30.22 -18.14 -11.49
N GLN A 56 -30.11 -18.42 -10.19
CA GLN A 56 -29.36 -17.58 -9.27
C GLN A 56 -27.87 -17.54 -9.64
N HIS A 57 -27.25 -18.70 -9.85
CA HIS A 57 -25.84 -18.79 -10.22
C HIS A 57 -25.54 -18.08 -11.55
N SER A 58 -26.44 -18.16 -12.54
CA SER A 58 -26.25 -17.44 -13.81
C SER A 58 -26.37 -15.92 -13.64
N ALA A 59 -27.25 -15.43 -12.76
CA ALA A 59 -27.37 -14.03 -12.42
C ALA A 59 -26.12 -13.51 -11.67
N GLU A 60 -25.62 -14.26 -10.69
CA GLU A 60 -24.38 -13.94 -9.97
C GLU A 60 -23.18 -13.89 -10.92
N LEU A 61 -23.06 -14.86 -11.84
CA LEU A 61 -22.02 -14.82 -12.88
C LEU A 61 -22.14 -13.61 -13.80
N ALA A 62 -23.36 -13.15 -14.11
CA ALA A 62 -23.55 -11.95 -14.92
C ALA A 62 -23.10 -10.68 -14.17
N GLU A 63 -23.38 -10.61 -12.86
CA GLU A 63 -22.92 -9.50 -12.01
C GLU A 63 -21.39 -9.49 -11.86
N VAL A 64 -20.76 -10.65 -11.67
CA VAL A 64 -19.30 -10.77 -11.65
C VAL A 64 -18.68 -10.34 -12.98
N ARG A 65 -19.29 -10.71 -14.12
CA ARG A 65 -18.81 -10.23 -15.43
C ARG A 65 -18.90 -8.71 -15.55
N LYS A 66 -19.97 -8.10 -15.05
CA LYS A 66 -20.15 -6.65 -15.04
C LYS A 66 -19.08 -5.95 -14.19
N SER A 67 -18.79 -6.47 -13.00
CA SER A 67 -17.74 -5.89 -12.13
C SER A 67 -16.35 -6.06 -12.72
N LEU A 68 -16.05 -7.20 -13.35
CA LEU A 68 -14.79 -7.42 -14.07
C LEU A 68 -14.61 -6.43 -15.23
N GLU A 69 -15.68 -6.13 -15.97
CA GLU A 69 -15.61 -5.13 -17.05
C GLU A 69 -15.38 -3.72 -16.50
N GLN A 70 -15.99 -3.36 -15.38
CA GLN A 70 -15.71 -2.08 -14.71
C GLN A 70 -14.25 -1.98 -14.26
N ILE A 71 -13.71 -3.04 -13.64
CA ILE A 71 -12.30 -3.10 -13.24
C ILE A 71 -11.40 -2.92 -14.46
N ARG A 72 -11.74 -3.56 -15.58
CA ARG A 72 -10.98 -3.44 -16.82
C ARG A 72 -10.95 -1.99 -17.33
N ILE A 73 -12.10 -1.32 -17.37
CA ILE A 73 -12.20 0.09 -17.81
C ILE A 73 -11.34 0.99 -16.91
N PHE A 74 -11.48 0.89 -15.58
CA PHE A 74 -10.68 1.69 -14.64
C PHE A 74 -9.18 1.39 -14.75
N THR A 75 -8.82 0.14 -15.02
CA THR A 75 -7.43 -0.23 -15.22
C THR A 75 -6.86 0.42 -16.47
N GLU A 76 -7.64 0.53 -17.55
CA GLU A 76 -7.20 1.20 -18.78
C GLU A 76 -7.07 2.71 -18.58
N GLN A 77 -8.07 3.36 -17.98
CA GLN A 77 -8.01 4.79 -17.64
C GLN A 77 -6.81 5.13 -16.75
N LYS A 78 -6.49 4.25 -15.78
CA LYS A 78 -5.29 4.41 -14.94
C LYS A 78 -4.00 4.36 -15.76
N LYS A 79 -3.91 3.52 -16.80
CA LYS A 79 -2.74 3.47 -17.69
C LYS A 79 -2.67 4.71 -18.56
N GLU A 80 -3.78 5.15 -19.14
CA GLU A 80 -3.85 6.37 -19.96
C GLU A 80 -3.36 7.57 -19.16
N LEU A 81 -3.86 7.77 -17.93
CA LEU A 81 -3.41 8.84 -17.04
C LEU A 81 -1.93 8.71 -16.66
N ALA A 82 -1.46 7.49 -16.38
CA ALA A 82 -0.05 7.27 -16.08
C ALA A 82 0.86 7.60 -17.27
N GLN A 83 0.39 7.32 -18.49
CA GLN A 83 1.10 7.68 -19.72
C GLN A 83 1.14 9.20 -19.91
N GLU A 84 0.01 9.89 -19.73
CA GLU A 84 -0.06 11.35 -19.85
C GLU A 84 0.89 12.04 -18.85
N ILE A 85 0.91 11.59 -17.59
CA ILE A 85 1.87 12.11 -16.60
C ILE A 85 3.32 11.86 -17.01
N GLN A 86 3.61 10.71 -17.63
CA GLN A 86 4.95 10.39 -18.09
C GLN A 86 5.35 11.29 -19.27
N ASP A 87 4.45 11.48 -20.23
CA ASP A 87 4.67 12.34 -21.40
C ASP A 87 4.90 13.81 -20.97
N GLU A 88 4.10 14.32 -20.03
CA GLU A 88 4.31 15.66 -19.46
C GLU A 88 5.64 15.78 -18.71
N ASN A 89 6.07 14.73 -17.99
CA ASN A 89 7.35 14.74 -17.31
C ASN A 89 8.51 14.83 -18.30
N ASP A 90 8.41 14.10 -19.41
CA ASP A 90 9.43 14.07 -20.45
C ASP A 90 9.48 15.43 -21.18
N GLU A 91 8.33 16.02 -21.51
CA GLU A 91 8.24 17.38 -22.07
C GLU A 91 8.87 18.43 -21.13
N LEU A 92 8.58 18.39 -19.83
CA LEU A 92 9.18 19.30 -18.85
C LEU A 92 10.70 19.14 -18.74
N ARG A 93 11.21 17.90 -18.88
CA ARG A 93 12.65 17.64 -18.91
C ARG A 93 13.29 18.22 -20.16
N GLU A 94 12.64 18.07 -21.32
CA GLU A 94 13.11 18.66 -22.58
C GLU A 94 13.15 20.19 -22.47
N GLN A 95 12.10 20.82 -21.94
CA GLN A 95 12.07 22.28 -21.73
C GLN A 95 13.17 22.75 -20.78
N LEU A 96 13.41 22.03 -19.68
CA LEU A 96 14.47 22.36 -18.74
C LEU A 96 15.86 22.21 -19.39
N GLN A 97 16.07 21.17 -20.19
CA GLN A 97 17.31 20.97 -20.94
C GLN A 97 17.53 22.08 -21.97
N LEU A 98 16.49 22.49 -22.69
CA LEU A 98 16.53 23.62 -23.61
C LEU A 98 16.92 24.91 -22.88
N PHE A 99 16.28 25.22 -21.75
CA PHE A 99 16.61 26.40 -20.95
C PHE A 99 18.07 26.39 -20.46
N MET A 100 18.55 25.25 -19.96
CA MET A 100 19.94 25.10 -19.54
C MET A 100 20.90 25.33 -20.70
N SER A 101 20.64 24.74 -21.87
CA SER A 101 21.49 24.93 -23.06
C SER A 101 21.54 26.40 -23.52
N HIS A 102 20.42 27.11 -23.40
CA HIS A 102 20.34 28.53 -23.71
C HIS A 102 21.14 29.36 -22.71
N GLN A 103 21.00 29.07 -21.41
CA GLN A 103 21.76 29.73 -20.36
C GLN A 103 23.27 29.47 -20.53
N ASP A 104 23.68 28.24 -20.86
CA ASP A 104 25.08 27.89 -21.12
C ASP A 104 25.65 28.62 -22.33
N ALA A 105 24.85 28.77 -23.40
CA ALA A 105 25.24 29.55 -24.57
C ALA A 105 25.46 31.03 -24.21
N GLN A 106 24.53 31.64 -23.45
CA GLN A 106 24.66 33.01 -22.96
C GLN A 106 25.86 33.18 -22.03
N MET A 107 26.08 32.25 -21.09
CA MET A 107 27.25 32.27 -20.21
C MET A 107 28.56 32.11 -20.98
N SER A 108 28.58 31.28 -22.02
CA SER A 108 29.75 31.12 -22.90
C SER A 108 30.06 32.41 -23.67
N GLU A 109 29.04 33.13 -24.12
CA GLU A 109 29.21 34.43 -24.78
C GLU A 109 29.76 35.48 -23.81
N VAL A 110 29.18 35.60 -22.60
CA VAL A 110 29.68 36.50 -21.55
C VAL A 110 31.12 36.15 -21.16
N ALA A 111 31.44 34.87 -21.02
CA ALA A 111 32.80 34.42 -20.73
C ALA A 111 33.79 34.83 -21.83
N LYS A 112 33.40 34.71 -23.11
CA LYS A 112 34.21 35.20 -24.25
C LYS A 112 34.41 36.71 -24.20
N MET A 113 33.37 37.48 -23.87
CA MET A 113 33.49 38.93 -23.73
C MET A 113 34.46 39.31 -22.59
N LEU A 114 34.32 38.69 -21.41
CA LEU A 114 35.22 38.93 -20.28
C LEU A 114 36.66 38.53 -20.62
N TYR A 115 36.86 37.42 -21.31
CA TYR A 115 38.19 36.99 -21.77
C TYR A 115 38.83 38.01 -22.72
N ASN A 116 38.07 38.51 -23.70
CA ASN A 116 38.57 39.49 -24.68
C ASN A 116 38.96 40.83 -24.03
N GLU A 117 38.26 41.24 -22.97
CA GLU A 117 38.56 42.46 -22.20
C GLU A 117 39.64 42.23 -21.12
N GLY A 118 40.23 41.03 -21.04
CA GLY A 118 41.27 40.70 -20.05
C GLY A 118 40.76 40.46 -18.62
N LEU A 119 39.45 40.33 -18.45
CA LEU A 119 38.75 40.12 -17.17
C LEU A 119 38.54 38.63 -16.85
N THR A 120 39.54 37.79 -17.15
CA THR A 120 39.45 36.32 -17.05
C THR A 120 39.15 35.81 -15.64
N GLU A 121 39.57 36.54 -14.60
CA GLU A 121 39.35 36.18 -13.19
C GLU A 121 37.86 36.21 -12.78
N LEU A 122 37.01 36.91 -13.54
CA LEU A 122 35.57 37.02 -13.30
C LEU A 122 34.74 35.90 -13.95
N ILE A 123 35.30 35.19 -14.92
CA ILE A 123 34.61 34.11 -15.64
C ILE A 123 34.06 33.02 -14.70
N PRO A 124 34.80 32.52 -13.69
CA PRO A 124 34.28 31.53 -12.77
C PRO A 124 33.33 32.09 -11.70
N CYS A 125 33.21 33.43 -11.58
CA CYS A 125 32.32 34.05 -10.60
C CYS A 125 30.86 33.93 -11.02
N SER A 126 29.93 33.96 -10.05
CA SER A 126 28.49 33.96 -10.35
C SER A 126 28.09 35.22 -11.15
N PRO A 127 27.03 35.18 -11.97
CA PRO A 127 26.58 36.36 -12.73
C PRO A 127 26.33 37.60 -11.85
N SER A 128 25.83 37.41 -10.63
CA SER A 128 25.65 38.49 -9.66
C SER A 128 26.97 39.12 -9.19
N GLU A 129 28.01 38.31 -8.99
CA GLU A 129 29.34 38.79 -8.59
C GLU A 129 30.03 39.50 -9.77
N GLN A 130 29.89 38.96 -10.97
CA GLN A 130 30.38 39.60 -12.21
C GLN A 130 29.77 41.00 -12.35
N VAL A 131 28.45 41.13 -12.22
CA VAL A 131 27.74 42.41 -12.28
C VAL A 131 28.19 43.35 -11.15
N ALA A 132 28.31 42.84 -9.92
CA ALA A 132 28.75 43.65 -8.77
C ALA A 132 30.16 44.23 -8.98
N TYR A 133 31.11 43.41 -9.45
CA TYR A 133 32.45 43.87 -9.76
C TYR A 133 32.44 44.95 -10.84
N LEU A 134 31.73 44.72 -11.96
CA LEU A 134 31.65 45.67 -13.06
C LEU A 134 31.01 47.01 -12.63
N LEU A 135 30.03 46.98 -11.73
CA LEU A 135 29.43 48.20 -11.18
C LEU A 135 30.40 48.98 -10.28
N VAL A 136 31.19 48.30 -9.45
CA VAL A 136 32.21 48.92 -8.59
C VAL A 136 33.33 49.53 -9.42
N GLU A 137 33.80 48.82 -10.45
CA GLU A 137 34.85 49.32 -11.34
C GLU A 137 34.36 50.54 -12.13
N ARG A 138 33.12 50.49 -12.65
CA ARG A 138 32.49 51.64 -13.33
C ARG A 138 32.40 52.87 -12.42
N ALA A 139 32.01 52.70 -11.16
CA ALA A 139 31.95 53.81 -10.20
C ALA A 139 33.35 54.38 -9.89
N SER A 140 34.36 53.53 -9.80
CA SER A 140 35.75 53.92 -9.57
C SER A 140 36.34 54.68 -10.76
N LEU A 141 35.98 54.33 -11.99
CA LEU A 141 36.38 55.04 -13.20
C LEU A 141 35.65 56.39 -13.35
N LEU A 142 34.35 56.43 -13.07
CA LEU A 142 33.58 57.69 -13.07
C LEU A 142 34.09 58.68 -12.01
N GLY A 143 34.49 58.20 -10.82
CA GLY A 143 35.10 59.04 -9.79
C GLY A 143 36.50 59.56 -10.12
N LYS A 144 37.17 59.00 -11.15
CA LYS A 144 38.48 59.47 -11.64
C LYS A 144 38.38 60.42 -12.83
N SER A 145 37.20 60.59 -13.44
CA SER A 145 36.98 61.47 -14.60
C SER A 145 36.41 62.85 -14.24
N GLU A 146 36.16 63.13 -12.95
CA GLU A 146 35.96 64.49 -12.47
C GLU A 146 37.33 65.16 -12.32
N ASP A 147 37.77 65.86 -13.37
CA ASP A 147 38.91 66.77 -13.29
C ASP A 147 38.65 67.84 -12.21
N PRO A 148 39.58 68.05 -11.25
CA PRO A 148 39.47 69.06 -10.21
C PRO A 148 39.94 70.46 -10.67
N ASP A 149 39.79 70.80 -11.96
CA ASP A 149 40.20 72.11 -12.49
C ASP A 149 38.99 72.96 -12.89
N LYS A 150 38.22 73.38 -11.88
CA LYS A 150 37.49 74.68 -11.88
C LYS A 150 36.90 75.00 -10.50
N LEU A 151 37.77 75.36 -9.55
CA LEU A 151 37.35 76.10 -8.35
C LEU A 151 38.33 77.24 -8.03
N THR A 152 37.99 78.43 -8.50
CA THR A 152 38.10 79.69 -7.76
C THR A 152 36.73 80.33 -7.93
N VAL A 153 35.94 80.72 -6.92
CA VAL A 153 36.21 81.15 -5.55
C VAL A 153 34.88 81.04 -4.76
N ASP A 154 35.03 80.80 -3.46
CA ASP A 154 34.10 81.00 -2.34
C ASP A 154 32.91 80.06 -2.06
N GLY A 155 32.99 79.44 -0.87
CA GLY A 155 31.81 79.09 -0.06
C GLY A 155 31.86 77.73 0.66
N LYS A 156 32.60 77.62 1.77
CA LYS A 156 32.39 76.58 2.82
C LYS A 156 30.95 76.67 3.40
N PRO A 157 30.40 75.68 4.15
CA PRO A 157 31.06 74.49 4.71
C PRO A 157 30.26 73.16 4.66
N SER A 158 30.94 72.07 5.06
CA SER A 158 30.57 71.18 6.18
C SER A 158 30.53 69.66 5.87
N ASN A 159 31.35 68.95 6.65
CA ASN A 159 31.20 67.58 7.18
C ASN A 159 31.38 66.40 6.20
N SER A 160 32.52 65.71 6.19
CA SER A 160 32.94 64.69 7.17
C SER A 160 31.85 63.67 7.50
N VAL A 161 31.80 62.57 6.75
CA VAL A 161 31.54 61.24 7.34
C VAL A 161 32.51 60.23 6.72
N LYS A 162 33.32 59.67 7.62
CA LYS A 162 34.25 58.56 7.42
C LYS A 162 33.50 57.29 6.99
N ALA A 163 34.24 56.50 6.22
CA ALA A 163 34.26 55.05 6.23
C ALA A 163 33.64 54.41 7.48
N GLU A 164 32.63 53.55 7.27
CA GLU A 164 32.38 52.34 8.07
C GLU A 164 31.25 51.55 7.38
N ALA A 165 31.57 50.38 6.80
CA ALA A 165 30.68 49.21 6.78
C ALA A 165 31.31 48.03 6.00
N LEU A 166 32.42 47.52 6.53
CA LEU A 166 32.62 46.08 6.52
C LEU A 166 31.72 45.51 7.64
N ARG A 167 30.56 44.97 7.27
CA ARG A 167 29.90 43.94 8.08
C ARG A 167 29.10 43.00 7.19
N VAL A 168 29.74 41.87 6.96
CA VAL A 168 29.13 40.54 6.89
C VAL A 168 27.88 40.47 7.79
N CYS A 169 26.77 40.00 7.23
CA CYS A 169 25.79 39.22 7.98
C CYS A 169 25.16 38.18 7.05
N GLN A 170 25.61 36.95 7.26
CA GLN A 170 24.91 35.73 6.91
C GLN A 170 23.59 35.63 7.69
N SER A 171 22.66 34.90 7.06
CA SER A 171 21.66 33.98 7.59
C SER A 171 20.57 34.44 8.60
N SER A 172 19.35 34.26 8.12
CA SER A 172 18.25 33.50 8.73
C SER A 172 17.51 34.00 9.99
N HIS A 173 16.19 34.10 9.77
CA HIS A 173 15.05 33.83 10.66
C HIS A 173 14.31 35.01 11.30
N LYS A 174 13.06 35.15 10.81
CA LYS A 174 11.79 35.36 11.51
C LYS A 174 11.79 36.39 12.65
N ARG A 175 11.11 37.52 12.42
CA ARG A 175 9.91 37.96 13.16
C ARG A 175 9.52 39.38 12.72
N ALA A 176 8.31 39.54 12.20
CA ALA A 176 7.56 40.79 12.23
C ALA A 176 6.55 40.71 13.40
N PRO A 177 5.82 41.78 13.77
CA PRO A 177 6.02 43.22 13.56
C PRO A 177 5.85 44.03 14.87
N HIS A 178 6.30 45.28 14.91
CA HIS A 178 5.51 46.42 15.43
C HIS A 178 6.36 47.71 15.44
N HIS A 179 5.68 48.82 15.17
CA HIS A 179 6.11 50.21 15.35
C HIS A 179 6.88 50.89 14.20
N LEU A 180 6.18 51.01 13.06
CA LEU A 180 6.41 52.08 12.09
C LEU A 180 5.23 53.06 12.12
N GLN A 181 4.98 53.66 13.29
CA GLN A 181 4.22 54.89 13.36
C GLN A 181 5.23 56.02 13.57
N ASN A 182 5.12 57.08 12.76
CA ASN A 182 5.85 58.36 12.88
C ASN A 182 7.14 58.57 12.06
N LYS A 183 7.15 58.21 10.77
CA LYS A 183 8.03 58.92 9.79
C LYS A 183 7.30 59.81 8.78
N TRP A 184 5.98 59.71 8.68
CA TRP A 184 5.17 60.51 7.75
C TRP A 184 4.70 61.87 8.31
N LYS A 185 4.84 62.10 9.63
CA LYS A 185 4.43 63.36 10.28
C LYS A 185 5.43 64.51 10.17
N LYS A 186 6.62 64.29 9.62
CA LYS A 186 7.67 65.31 9.48
C LYS A 186 7.71 65.98 8.10
N ILE A 187 6.85 65.53 7.17
CA ILE A 187 6.82 66.02 5.78
C ILE A 187 5.66 67.03 5.56
N PHE A 188 4.63 67.02 6.42
CA PHE A 188 3.50 67.96 6.37
C PHE A 188 3.42 68.85 7.62
N GLY A 189 4.51 69.55 7.93
CA GLY A 189 4.50 70.62 8.93
C GLY A 189 3.70 71.82 8.44
N PHE A 190 2.36 71.72 8.47
CA PHE A 190 1.47 72.87 8.34
C PHE A 190 1.79 73.87 9.45
N GLN A 191 2.07 75.11 9.03
CA GLN A 191 2.27 76.26 9.90
C GLN A 191 1.04 76.45 10.81
N LYS A 192 1.30 76.74 12.09
CA LYS A 192 0.28 77.19 13.03
C LYS A 192 -0.24 78.56 12.60
N GLY A 193 -1.56 78.75 12.72
CA GLY A 193 -2.30 79.89 12.20
C GLY A 193 -1.95 81.27 12.78
N PRO A 194 -2.48 82.33 12.17
CA PRO A 194 -2.10 83.70 12.48
C PRO A 194 -2.77 84.17 13.78
N GLN A 195 -1.97 84.70 14.70
CA GLN A 195 -2.43 85.46 15.85
C GLN A 195 -2.50 86.95 15.48
N SER A 196 -3.68 87.51 15.71
CA SER A 196 -4.05 88.91 15.67
C SER A 196 -3.19 89.78 16.61
N LYS A 197 -2.69 90.92 16.11
CA LYS A 197 -2.90 92.30 16.63
C LYS A 197 -2.03 93.34 15.90
N HIS A 198 -2.65 94.50 15.68
CA HIS A 198 -2.18 95.75 15.06
C HIS A 198 -0.76 96.22 15.43
N ILE A 199 -0.12 96.96 14.50
CA ILE A 199 0.38 98.36 14.66
C ILE A 199 0.69 98.91 13.25
N ILE A 200 0.17 100.10 12.95
CA ILE A 200 0.46 100.92 11.77
C ILE A 200 1.80 101.62 12.00
N SER A 201 2.70 101.61 11.02
CA SER A 201 3.69 102.68 10.86
C SER A 201 4.07 102.84 9.39
N GLU A 202 3.73 104.01 8.90
CA GLU A 202 3.95 104.59 7.59
C GLU A 202 5.35 105.22 7.55
N GLU A 203 6.23 104.82 6.60
CA GLU A 203 7.27 105.70 6.08
C GLU A 203 7.91 105.17 4.77
N ASN A 204 7.63 105.91 3.70
CA ASN A 204 8.37 106.10 2.45
C ASN A 204 9.78 105.46 2.32
N ARG A 205 9.96 104.55 1.35
CA ARG A 205 11.20 104.32 0.57
C ARG A 205 10.91 103.46 -0.68
N PRO A 206 11.79 103.45 -1.72
CA PRO A 206 11.37 103.33 -3.12
C PRO A 206 11.00 101.90 -3.54
N LEU A 207 9.96 101.82 -4.37
CA LEU A 207 9.38 100.64 -4.99
C LEU A 207 10.28 100.01 -6.07
N THR A 208 11.40 99.41 -5.68
CA THR A 208 12.25 98.63 -6.61
C THR A 208 12.75 97.29 -6.06
N GLY A 209 12.34 96.89 -4.85
CA GLY A 209 12.74 95.61 -4.23
C GLY A 209 11.60 94.64 -3.91
N GLN A 210 10.35 95.10 -3.87
CA GLN A 210 9.19 94.33 -3.41
C GLN A 210 8.72 93.29 -4.45
N ASP A 211 8.77 93.64 -5.73
CA ASP A 211 8.48 92.73 -6.84
C ASP A 211 9.42 91.52 -6.85
N SER A 212 10.70 91.73 -6.53
CA SER A 212 11.70 90.64 -6.49
C SER A 212 11.48 89.62 -5.37
N SER A 213 10.77 89.98 -4.29
CA SER A 213 10.48 89.09 -3.16
C SER A 213 9.23 88.27 -3.42
N LEU A 214 8.18 88.91 -3.96
CA LEU A 214 6.94 88.24 -4.34
C LEU A 214 7.17 87.27 -5.50
N GLU A 215 7.98 87.65 -6.48
CA GLU A 215 8.33 86.77 -7.61
C GLU A 215 9.06 85.50 -7.15
N LYS A 216 10.00 85.62 -6.18
CA LYS A 216 10.67 84.46 -5.57
C LYS A 216 9.70 83.57 -4.79
N GLU A 217 8.70 84.14 -4.14
CA GLU A 217 7.67 83.40 -3.42
C GLU A 217 6.72 82.67 -4.40
N CYS A 218 6.30 83.33 -5.48
CA CYS A 218 5.55 82.72 -6.57
C CYS A 218 6.31 81.53 -7.18
N CYS A 219 7.60 81.70 -7.53
CA CYS A 219 8.40 80.60 -8.07
C CYS A 219 8.57 79.41 -7.10
N ARG A 220 8.54 79.65 -5.78
CA ARG A 220 8.57 78.58 -4.77
C ARG A 220 7.24 77.84 -4.71
N LEU A 221 6.14 78.58 -4.69
CA LEU A 221 4.79 78.02 -4.65
C LEU A 221 4.46 77.24 -5.94
N GLU A 222 4.90 77.73 -7.09
CA GLU A 222 4.78 77.01 -8.38
C GLU A 222 5.51 75.66 -8.32
N ARG A 223 6.74 75.64 -7.82
CA ARG A 223 7.50 74.38 -7.66
C ARG A 223 6.84 73.42 -6.68
N ASP A 224 6.32 73.93 -5.56
CA ASP A 224 5.61 73.11 -4.58
C ASP A 224 4.29 72.55 -5.15
N LEU A 225 3.58 73.34 -5.97
CA LEU A 225 2.38 72.92 -6.69
C LEU A 225 2.71 71.86 -7.75
N GLU A 226 3.79 72.04 -8.51
CA GLU A 226 4.27 71.07 -9.51
C GLU A 226 4.69 69.75 -8.85
N GLU A 227 5.41 69.83 -7.73
CA GLU A 227 5.80 68.65 -6.94
C GLU A 227 4.58 67.95 -6.35
N GLY A 228 3.61 68.72 -5.82
CA GLY A 228 2.34 68.20 -5.33
C GLY A 228 1.55 67.49 -6.44
N SER A 229 1.48 68.09 -7.63
CA SER A 229 0.81 67.54 -8.81
C SER A 229 1.49 66.24 -9.27
N ARG A 230 2.84 66.20 -9.27
CA ARG A 230 3.60 64.99 -9.61
C ARG A 230 3.33 63.85 -8.63
N ARG A 231 3.33 64.14 -7.32
CA ARG A 231 3.03 63.14 -6.28
C ARG A 231 1.60 62.63 -6.37
N LEU A 232 0.64 63.51 -6.64
CA LEU A 232 -0.75 63.14 -6.84
C LEU A 232 -0.92 62.23 -8.07
N ALA A 233 -0.25 62.56 -9.19
CA ALA A 233 -0.26 61.73 -10.39
C ALA A 233 0.33 60.33 -10.12
N MET A 234 1.45 60.24 -9.40
CA MET A 234 2.03 58.96 -9.00
C MET A 234 1.08 58.14 -8.10
N ALA A 235 0.43 58.79 -7.13
CA ALA A 235 -0.56 58.13 -6.28
C ALA A 235 -1.75 57.60 -7.07
N HIS A 236 -2.27 58.36 -8.04
CA HIS A 236 -3.34 57.90 -8.92
C HIS A 236 -2.93 56.72 -9.80
N ASN A 237 -1.70 56.74 -10.33
CA ASN A 237 -1.17 55.61 -11.09
C ASN A 237 -1.02 54.37 -10.22
N GLU A 238 -0.57 54.51 -8.99
CA GLU A 238 -0.43 53.40 -8.05
C GLU A 238 -1.78 52.83 -7.60
N ILE A 239 -2.78 53.69 -7.34
CA ILE A 239 -4.15 53.25 -7.06
C ILE A 239 -4.69 52.43 -8.22
N ARG A 240 -4.49 52.89 -9.47
CA ARG A 240 -4.93 52.15 -10.66
C ARG A 240 -4.22 50.79 -10.75
N ARG A 241 -2.89 50.78 -10.65
CA ARG A 241 -2.09 49.54 -10.70
C ARG A 241 -2.54 48.52 -9.64
N LEU A 242 -2.78 48.96 -8.41
CA LEU A 242 -3.24 48.09 -7.32
C LEU A 242 -4.68 47.60 -7.56
N THR A 243 -5.53 48.44 -8.15
CA THR A 243 -6.90 48.06 -8.53
C THR A 243 -6.88 46.97 -9.60
N ASP A 244 -6.09 47.14 -10.66
CA ASP A 244 -5.94 46.15 -11.72
C ASP A 244 -5.39 44.82 -11.18
N GLN A 245 -4.43 44.87 -10.24
CA GLN A 245 -3.90 43.68 -9.58
C GLN A 245 -4.96 42.97 -8.72
N LEU A 246 -5.76 43.72 -7.96
CA LEU A 246 -6.83 43.16 -7.15
C LEU A 246 -7.90 42.50 -8.03
N GLU A 247 -8.27 43.14 -9.14
CA GLU A 247 -9.20 42.59 -10.11
C GLU A 247 -8.65 41.32 -10.76
N SER A 248 -7.36 41.29 -11.15
CA SER A 248 -6.74 40.07 -11.68
C SER A 248 -6.72 38.92 -10.67
N ALA A 249 -6.48 39.22 -9.38
CA ALA A 249 -6.47 38.21 -8.32
C ALA A 249 -7.88 37.67 -8.04
N HIS A 250 -8.90 38.53 -8.09
CA HIS A 250 -10.29 38.08 -7.99
C HIS A 250 -10.73 37.28 -9.21
N PHE A 251 -10.25 37.64 -10.39
CA PHE A 251 -10.53 36.87 -11.61
C PHE A 251 -9.94 35.46 -11.51
N THR A 252 -8.67 35.32 -11.12
CA THR A 252 -8.06 33.99 -10.92
C THR A 252 -8.75 33.20 -9.82
N GLN A 253 -9.11 33.84 -8.70
CA GLN A 253 -9.90 33.19 -7.65
C GLN A 253 -11.20 32.60 -8.19
N ARG A 254 -11.99 33.38 -8.93
CA ARG A 254 -13.28 32.93 -9.50
C ARG A 254 -13.12 31.83 -10.54
N LEU A 255 -11.99 31.79 -11.25
CA LEU A 255 -11.73 30.74 -12.22
C LEU A 255 -11.52 29.37 -11.55
N TYR A 256 -10.83 29.32 -10.41
CA TYR A 256 -10.50 28.07 -9.73
C TYR A 256 -11.49 27.66 -8.63
N GLU A 257 -12.33 28.59 -8.16
CA GLU A 257 -13.33 28.34 -7.11
C GLU A 257 -14.32 27.19 -7.45
N PRO A 258 -14.86 27.07 -8.68
CA PRO A 258 -15.76 25.97 -9.03
C PRO A 258 -15.09 24.60 -9.00
N GLU A 259 -13.83 24.52 -9.42
CA GLU A 259 -13.06 23.28 -9.42
C GLU A 259 -12.72 22.84 -7.99
N LEU A 260 -12.37 23.81 -7.12
CA LEU A 260 -12.19 23.55 -5.69
C LEU A 260 -13.49 23.06 -5.04
N GLU A 261 -14.64 23.66 -5.33
CA GLU A 261 -15.94 23.21 -4.81
C GLU A 261 -16.31 21.81 -5.32
N SER A 262 -16.01 21.51 -6.59
CA SER A 262 -16.22 20.18 -7.17
C SER A 262 -15.36 19.12 -6.47
N ALA A 263 -14.07 19.41 -6.29
CA ALA A 263 -13.16 18.53 -5.57
C ALA A 263 -13.59 18.32 -4.11
N GLN A 264 -14.10 19.35 -3.44
CA GLN A 264 -14.65 19.23 -2.09
C GLN A 264 -15.84 18.27 -2.02
N LYS A 265 -16.78 18.36 -2.96
CA LYS A 265 -17.94 17.45 -3.03
C LYS A 265 -17.51 16.01 -3.30
N GLU A 266 -16.52 15.79 -4.17
CA GLU A 266 -15.97 14.46 -4.43
C GLU A 266 -15.34 13.87 -3.17
N VAL A 267 -14.57 14.66 -2.42
CA VAL A 267 -13.98 14.23 -1.14
C VAL A 267 -15.07 13.84 -0.14
N GLU A 268 -16.17 14.59 -0.04
CA GLU A 268 -17.30 14.23 0.82
C GLU A 268 -17.97 12.92 0.39
N GLN A 269 -18.17 12.72 -0.91
CA GLN A 269 -18.73 11.48 -1.44
C GLN A 269 -17.82 10.28 -1.16
N LEU A 270 -16.51 10.42 -1.40
CA LEU A 270 -15.53 9.37 -1.10
C LEU A 270 -15.50 9.04 0.40
N ARG A 271 -15.62 10.03 1.28
CA ARG A 271 -15.72 9.80 2.73
C ARG A 271 -16.96 8.97 3.08
N TYR A 272 -18.10 9.26 2.47
CA TYR A 272 -19.33 8.49 2.66
C TYR A 272 -19.17 7.03 2.18
N GLU A 273 -18.60 6.83 1.00
CA GLU A 273 -18.42 5.49 0.44
C GLU A 273 -17.41 4.65 1.25
N VAL A 274 -16.33 5.26 1.74
CA VAL A 274 -15.37 4.61 2.65
C VAL A 274 -16.04 4.17 3.95
N GLU A 275 -16.86 5.04 4.56
CA GLU A 275 -17.56 4.70 5.80
C GLU A 275 -18.59 3.58 5.58
N LYS A 276 -19.26 3.58 4.43
CA LYS A 276 -20.17 2.50 4.03
C LYS A 276 -19.42 1.18 3.84
N LEU A 277 -18.31 1.17 3.09
CA LEU A 277 -17.49 -0.03 2.88
C LEU A 277 -16.96 -0.58 4.21
N LYS A 278 -16.45 0.28 5.08
CA LYS A 278 -15.97 -0.09 6.42
C LYS A 278 -17.03 -0.82 7.25
N LYS A 279 -18.30 -0.40 7.17
CA LYS A 279 -19.42 -1.08 7.84
C LYS A 279 -19.66 -2.47 7.27
N TYR A 280 -19.66 -2.62 5.94
CA TYR A 280 -19.82 -3.91 5.28
C TYR A 280 -18.66 -4.87 5.61
N GLU A 281 -17.41 -4.42 5.49
CA GLU A 281 -16.22 -5.20 5.82
C GLU A 281 -16.23 -5.66 7.28
N MET A 282 -16.64 -4.79 8.21
CA MET A 282 -16.75 -5.15 9.63
C MET A 282 -17.80 -6.23 9.89
N VAL A 283 -18.89 -6.25 9.12
CA VAL A 283 -19.92 -7.30 9.21
C VAL A 283 -19.39 -8.61 8.65
N GLU A 284 -18.77 -8.61 7.48
CA GLU A 284 -18.21 -9.82 6.88
C GLU A 284 -17.06 -10.41 7.70
N LEU A 285 -16.19 -9.56 8.25
CA LEU A 285 -15.12 -9.99 9.15
C LEU A 285 -15.68 -10.63 10.43
N ARG A 286 -16.80 -10.12 10.96
CA ARG A 286 -17.48 -10.73 12.10
C ARG A 286 -18.03 -12.11 11.75
N LYS A 287 -18.71 -12.26 10.61
CA LYS A 287 -19.23 -13.57 10.14
C LYS A 287 -18.10 -14.58 9.95
N ALA A 288 -17.01 -14.17 9.29
CA ALA A 288 -15.85 -15.02 9.06
C ALA A 288 -15.21 -15.47 10.39
N LYS A 289 -15.12 -14.55 11.36
CA LYS A 289 -14.62 -14.86 12.71
C LYS A 289 -15.52 -15.88 13.43
N GLU A 290 -16.84 -15.70 13.40
CA GLU A 290 -17.79 -16.63 14.01
C GLU A 290 -17.72 -18.04 13.38
N LEU A 291 -17.58 -18.12 12.06
CA LEU A 291 -17.38 -19.39 11.36
C LEU A 291 -16.05 -20.06 11.76
N ASN A 292 -14.98 -19.28 11.88
CA ASN A 292 -13.68 -19.80 12.31
C ASN A 292 -13.76 -20.32 13.76
N ASP A 293 -14.36 -19.56 14.68
CA ASP A 293 -14.57 -19.97 16.06
C ASP A 293 -15.38 -21.28 16.17
N ARG A 294 -16.37 -21.47 15.29
CA ARG A 294 -17.15 -22.71 15.18
C ARG A 294 -16.29 -23.89 14.68
N LEU A 295 -15.50 -23.68 13.63
CA LEU A 295 -14.60 -24.71 13.10
C LEU A 295 -13.53 -25.09 14.13
N ASP A 296 -12.99 -24.13 14.88
CA ASP A 296 -12.03 -24.39 15.96
C ASP A 296 -12.63 -25.22 17.09
N LEU A 297 -13.92 -25.04 17.38
CA LEU A 297 -14.64 -25.90 18.33
C LEU A 297 -14.76 -27.32 17.79
N GLU A 298 -15.14 -27.48 16.52
CA GLU A 298 -15.28 -28.78 15.87
C GLU A 298 -13.93 -29.52 15.77
N ILE A 299 -12.85 -28.82 15.42
CA ILE A 299 -11.51 -29.39 15.43
C ILE A 299 -11.14 -29.88 16.83
N ARG A 300 -11.49 -29.13 17.89
CA ARG A 300 -11.25 -29.56 19.28
C ARG A 300 -12.06 -30.81 19.64
N THR A 301 -13.34 -30.86 19.28
CA THR A 301 -14.19 -32.04 19.55
C THR A 301 -13.71 -33.28 18.79
N LEU A 302 -13.36 -33.13 17.50
CA LEU A 302 -12.80 -34.21 16.69
C LEU A 302 -11.45 -34.69 17.24
N ARG A 303 -10.54 -33.78 17.62
CA ARG A 303 -9.27 -34.15 18.26
C ARG A 303 -9.49 -34.90 19.58
N ASN A 304 -10.47 -34.50 20.39
CA ASN A 304 -10.85 -35.25 21.59
C ASN A 304 -11.35 -36.64 21.25
N ARG A 305 -12.24 -36.77 20.24
CA ARG A 305 -12.79 -38.06 19.82
C ARG A 305 -11.72 -39.01 19.31
N VAL A 306 -10.77 -38.51 18.50
CA VAL A 306 -9.62 -39.29 18.02
C VAL A 306 -8.80 -39.80 19.20
N ARG A 307 -8.49 -38.94 20.20
CA ARG A 307 -7.76 -39.38 21.40
C ARG A 307 -8.50 -40.47 22.18
N SER A 308 -9.82 -40.38 22.31
CA SER A 308 -10.63 -41.42 22.96
C SER A 308 -10.60 -42.73 22.18
N LEU A 309 -10.79 -42.67 20.85
CA LEU A 309 -10.72 -43.85 19.98
C LEU A 309 -9.33 -44.49 20.00
N ASP A 310 -8.26 -43.70 20.04
CA ASP A 310 -6.90 -44.22 20.16
C ASP A 310 -6.67 -44.91 21.52
N ALA A 311 -7.30 -44.42 22.59
CA ALA A 311 -7.23 -45.06 23.91
C ALA A 311 -8.01 -46.39 23.92
N GLU A 312 -9.22 -46.42 23.35
CA GLU A 312 -10.01 -47.64 23.17
C GLU A 312 -9.23 -48.67 22.33
N LYS A 313 -8.66 -48.25 21.20
CA LYS A 313 -7.82 -49.09 20.34
C LYS A 313 -6.64 -49.68 21.11
N ARG A 314 -5.91 -48.87 21.89
CA ARG A 314 -4.79 -49.34 22.72
C ARG A 314 -5.24 -50.36 23.76
N SER A 315 -6.39 -50.13 24.42
CA SER A 315 -6.97 -51.08 25.37
C SER A 315 -7.31 -52.42 24.70
N LEU A 316 -7.97 -52.38 23.54
CA LEU A 316 -8.32 -53.59 22.78
C LEU A 316 -7.08 -54.34 22.29
N GLN A 317 -6.05 -53.62 21.84
CA GLN A 317 -4.77 -54.22 21.47
C GLN A 317 -4.12 -54.94 22.66
N GLN A 318 -4.19 -54.38 23.87
CA GLN A 318 -3.67 -55.00 25.08
C GLN A 318 -4.46 -56.27 25.45
N THR A 319 -5.79 -56.24 25.37
CA THR A 319 -6.62 -57.44 25.64
C THR A 319 -6.36 -58.55 24.62
N VAL A 320 -6.21 -58.19 23.33
CA VAL A 320 -5.86 -59.15 22.28
C VAL A 320 -4.49 -59.77 22.54
N ALA A 321 -3.48 -58.97 22.90
CA ALA A 321 -2.15 -59.47 23.23
C ALA A 321 -2.17 -60.42 24.45
N SER A 322 -2.98 -60.12 25.47
CA SER A 322 -3.16 -61.00 26.64
C SER A 322 -3.77 -62.34 26.25
N LEU A 323 -4.88 -62.31 25.49
CA LEU A 323 -5.57 -63.53 25.02
C LEU A 323 -4.68 -64.37 24.10
N GLN A 324 -3.89 -63.74 23.22
CA GLN A 324 -2.89 -64.46 22.40
C GLN A 324 -1.82 -65.13 23.27
N GLY A 325 -1.39 -64.49 24.36
CA GLY A 325 -0.46 -65.07 25.32
C GLY A 325 -1.05 -66.18 26.17
N GLU A 326 -2.36 -66.16 26.44
CA GLU A 326 -3.10 -67.25 27.08
C GLU A 326 -3.26 -68.43 26.14
N LEU A 327 -3.73 -68.21 24.90
CA LEU A 327 -3.83 -69.23 23.86
C LEU A 327 -2.50 -69.98 23.64
N ARG A 328 -1.38 -69.25 23.57
CA ARG A 328 -0.06 -69.89 23.44
C ARG A 328 0.35 -70.70 24.67
N ARG A 329 -0.08 -70.32 25.87
CA ARG A 329 0.17 -71.11 27.09
C ARG A 329 -0.67 -72.38 27.10
N ASP A 330 -1.93 -72.28 26.70
CA ASP A 330 -2.84 -73.42 26.61
C ASP A 330 -2.38 -74.40 25.52
N GLU A 331 -1.97 -73.90 24.35
CA GLU A 331 -1.40 -74.70 23.25
C GLU A 331 -0.12 -75.45 23.68
N ASN A 332 0.80 -74.77 24.36
CA ASN A 332 1.99 -75.42 24.92
C ASN A 332 1.60 -76.47 25.99
N SER A 333 0.59 -76.19 26.82
CA SER A 333 0.14 -77.13 27.87
C SER A 333 -0.51 -78.38 27.27
N LEU A 334 -1.24 -78.23 26.16
CA LEU A 334 -1.80 -79.36 25.41
C LEU A 334 -0.70 -80.18 24.73
N GLN A 335 0.28 -79.52 24.10
CA GLN A 335 1.45 -80.21 23.53
C GLN A 335 2.24 -80.97 24.60
N ASP A 336 2.50 -80.35 25.76
CA ASP A 336 3.18 -80.99 26.88
C ASP A 336 2.38 -82.19 27.41
N GLN A 337 1.04 -82.10 27.44
CA GLN A 337 0.16 -83.23 27.80
C GLN A 337 0.24 -84.36 26.77
N GLU A 338 0.13 -84.05 25.48
CA GLU A 338 0.24 -85.03 24.39
C GLU A 338 1.61 -85.72 24.39
N ASP A 339 2.70 -84.98 24.59
CA ASP A 339 4.05 -85.53 24.69
C ASP A 339 4.20 -86.42 25.94
N THR A 340 3.57 -86.06 27.06
CA THR A 340 3.56 -86.88 28.28
C THR A 340 2.77 -88.17 28.09
N GLU A 341 1.60 -88.11 27.45
CA GLU A 341 0.78 -89.27 27.10
C GLU A 341 1.45 -90.16 26.04
N MET A 342 2.15 -89.57 25.08
CA MET A 342 2.96 -90.30 24.09
C MET A 342 4.12 -91.05 24.75
N LEU A 343 4.83 -90.43 25.69
CA LEU A 343 5.87 -91.10 26.47
C LEU A 343 5.29 -92.20 27.38
N GLU A 344 4.10 -92.01 27.94
CA GLU A 344 3.44 -93.01 28.77
C GLU A 344 2.93 -94.21 27.94
N THR A 345 2.40 -93.96 26.74
CA THR A 345 2.03 -95.00 25.78
C THR A 345 3.24 -95.75 25.22
N GLU A 346 4.35 -95.07 24.93
CA GLU A 346 5.61 -95.70 24.51
C GLU A 346 6.22 -96.57 25.62
N ARG A 347 6.14 -96.12 26.88
CA ARG A 347 6.53 -96.95 28.05
C ARG A 347 5.62 -98.17 28.23
N LEU A 348 4.32 -98.05 27.95
CA LEU A 348 3.35 -99.15 28.01
C LEU A 348 3.51 -100.14 26.84
N GLU A 349 3.90 -99.68 25.66
CA GLU A 349 4.22 -100.53 24.49
C GLU A 349 5.55 -101.27 24.68
N LEU A 350 6.58 -100.61 25.22
CA LEU A 350 7.83 -101.27 25.64
C LEU A 350 7.61 -102.30 26.76
N ALA A 351 6.55 -102.15 27.57
CA ALA A 351 6.15 -103.13 28.56
C ALA A 351 5.36 -104.32 27.98
N LYS A 352 4.74 -104.19 26.79
CA LYS A 352 3.95 -105.24 26.12
C LYS A 352 4.74 -106.04 25.07
N CYS A 353 5.73 -105.43 24.41
CA CYS A 353 6.55 -106.13 23.42
C CYS A 353 7.77 -106.82 24.05
N GLY A 354 7.54 -108.00 24.62
CA GLY A 354 8.62 -108.94 24.89
C GLY A 354 9.05 -109.67 23.61
N ARG A 355 10.05 -109.15 22.89
CA ARG A 355 11.06 -109.98 22.19
C ARG A 355 12.24 -109.17 21.64
N LYS A 356 13.41 -109.75 21.86
CA LYS A 356 14.77 -109.36 21.46
C LYS A 356 14.88 -109.23 19.93
N PHE A 357 15.68 -108.28 19.41
CA PHE A 357 16.61 -108.56 18.31
C PHE A 357 17.78 -107.55 18.25
N THR A 358 18.98 -108.15 18.23
CA THR A 358 20.28 -107.74 17.64
C THR A 358 20.76 -106.29 17.67
N ARG A 359 21.77 -106.11 18.54
CA ARG A 359 23.00 -105.38 18.32
C ARG A 359 23.51 -105.48 16.87
N ASP A 360 23.55 -104.36 16.17
CA ASP A 360 24.55 -104.10 15.14
C ASP A 360 25.15 -102.70 15.30
N LYS A 361 26.40 -102.59 14.87
CA LYS A 361 27.46 -101.65 15.24
C LYS A 361 27.10 -100.15 15.16
N PRO A 362 27.60 -99.31 16.09
CA PRO A 362 27.64 -97.87 15.94
C PRO A 362 28.92 -97.43 15.22
N THR A 363 28.77 -96.60 14.19
CA THR A 363 29.85 -95.78 13.64
C THR A 363 29.73 -94.39 14.26
N GLY A 364 30.71 -93.97 15.06
CA GLY A 364 30.96 -92.55 15.36
C GLY A 364 32.00 -91.97 14.37
N PRO A 365 32.35 -90.67 14.44
CA PRO A 365 32.02 -89.74 15.52
C PRO A 365 31.51 -88.34 15.11
N THR A 366 30.82 -87.77 16.08
CA THR A 366 30.66 -86.36 16.48
C THR A 366 31.80 -85.41 16.12
N GLN A 367 31.49 -84.25 15.51
CA GLN A 367 31.87 -82.90 16.01
C GLN A 367 31.38 -81.77 15.11
N GLN A 368 30.64 -80.82 15.73
CA GLN A 368 30.53 -79.37 15.49
C GLN A 368 29.23 -78.92 16.18
N LEU A 369 29.20 -78.35 17.39
CA LEU A 369 29.75 -77.04 17.81
C LEU A 369 29.49 -75.98 16.75
N MET A 370 28.52 -75.09 17.02
CA MET A 370 28.57 -73.63 16.90
C MET A 370 27.17 -73.04 17.15
N ASP A 371 27.04 -72.41 18.31
CA ASP A 371 26.43 -71.11 18.57
C ASP A 371 25.14 -70.68 17.86
N LYS A 372 24.15 -70.43 18.72
CA LYS A 372 23.05 -69.50 18.50
C LYS A 372 23.64 -68.10 18.27
N GLU A 373 23.68 -67.65 17.02
CA GLU A 373 23.85 -66.23 16.70
C GLU A 373 22.60 -65.68 16.00
N LYS A 374 22.16 -64.54 16.54
CA LYS A 374 20.97 -63.77 16.17
C LYS A 374 20.93 -63.46 14.67
N THR A 375 19.79 -63.68 14.04
CA THR A 375 19.45 -63.02 12.78
C THR A 375 19.30 -61.50 13.00
N PRO A 376 20.04 -60.64 12.29
CA PRO A 376 19.79 -59.21 12.29
C PRO A 376 18.65 -58.89 11.33
N VAL A 377 17.62 -58.23 11.85
CA VAL A 377 16.54 -57.58 11.10
C VAL A 377 17.14 -56.67 10.01
N ASP A 378 16.64 -56.83 8.79
CA ASP A 378 16.98 -56.07 7.58
C ASP A 378 17.00 -54.55 7.80
N LYS A 379 18.20 -54.00 8.03
CA LYS A 379 18.45 -52.55 8.05
C LYS A 379 18.43 -51.91 6.65
N GLY A 380 18.34 -52.71 5.58
CA GLY A 380 18.30 -52.23 4.19
C GLY A 380 16.98 -51.55 3.81
N ASN A 381 15.86 -52.01 4.36
CA ASN A 381 14.53 -51.52 3.96
C ASN A 381 14.15 -50.20 4.63
N LEU A 382 14.67 -49.91 5.83
CA LEU A 382 14.40 -48.65 6.52
C LEU A 382 15.13 -47.46 5.87
N ALA A 383 16.34 -47.68 5.36
CA ALA A 383 17.10 -46.65 4.64
C ALA A 383 16.42 -46.27 3.31
N LEU A 384 15.84 -47.25 2.61
CA LEU A 384 15.13 -47.02 1.34
C LEU A 384 13.78 -46.31 1.55
N ILE A 385 13.09 -46.58 2.66
CA ILE A 385 11.83 -45.91 3.03
C ILE A 385 12.10 -44.48 3.49
N LEU A 386 13.13 -44.24 4.30
CA LEU A 386 13.51 -42.89 4.76
C LEU A 386 14.00 -42.00 3.60
N ALA A 387 14.75 -42.55 2.64
CA ALA A 387 15.16 -41.82 1.44
C ALA A 387 13.96 -41.41 0.55
N LYS A 388 12.89 -42.21 0.54
CA LYS A 388 11.68 -41.94 -0.27
C LYS A 388 10.75 -40.92 0.37
N ILE A 389 10.79 -40.78 1.70
CA ILE A 389 10.06 -39.75 2.45
C ILE A 389 10.77 -38.39 2.31
N CYS A 390 12.11 -38.34 2.47
CA CYS A 390 12.87 -37.09 2.32
C CYS A 390 12.83 -36.48 0.91
N SER A 391 12.74 -37.31 -0.15
CA SER A 391 12.58 -36.79 -1.52
C SER A 391 11.18 -36.26 -1.81
N LYS A 392 10.13 -36.70 -1.09
CA LYS A 392 8.76 -36.22 -1.32
C LYS A 392 8.48 -34.86 -0.67
N GLU A 393 9.11 -34.57 0.47
CA GLU A 393 8.97 -33.28 1.16
C GLU A 393 9.71 -32.13 0.45
N ASN A 394 10.78 -32.40 -0.30
CA ASN A 394 11.52 -31.36 -1.04
C ASN A 394 10.82 -30.87 -2.32
N TYR A 395 9.95 -31.67 -2.95
CA TYR A 395 9.18 -31.23 -4.12
C TYR A 395 7.97 -30.36 -3.77
N GLN A 396 7.48 -30.38 -2.53
CA GLN A 396 6.36 -29.53 -2.09
C GLN A 396 6.80 -28.16 -1.57
N ARG A 397 8.07 -27.97 -1.18
CA ARG A 397 8.58 -26.67 -0.69
C ARG A 397 9.19 -25.76 -1.77
N PHE A 398 9.51 -26.26 -2.97
CA PHE A 398 10.14 -25.46 -4.03
C PHE A 398 9.25 -25.20 -5.27
N GLY A 399 7.98 -25.60 -5.23
CA GLY A 399 7.04 -25.46 -6.37
C GLY A 399 6.35 -24.09 -6.52
N ASN A 400 6.59 -23.12 -5.64
CA ASN A 400 5.83 -21.85 -5.61
C ASN A 400 6.65 -20.58 -5.84
N CYS A 401 7.79 -20.65 -6.56
CA CYS A 401 8.59 -19.47 -6.88
C CYS A 401 9.14 -19.49 -8.32
N THR A 402 8.32 -19.52 -9.36
CA THR A 402 8.75 -19.13 -10.73
C THR A 402 7.56 -18.76 -11.63
N LYS A 403 7.02 -17.54 -11.49
CA LYS A 403 6.38 -16.81 -12.61
C LYS A 403 6.64 -15.30 -12.46
N SER A 404 7.82 -14.87 -12.89
CA SER A 404 8.09 -13.48 -13.26
C SER A 404 8.58 -13.52 -14.70
N SER A 405 7.69 -13.23 -15.65
CA SER A 405 8.06 -12.95 -17.03
C SER A 405 8.62 -11.52 -17.12
N PRO A 406 9.71 -11.29 -17.85
CA PRO A 406 10.13 -9.94 -18.19
C PRO A 406 9.33 -9.45 -19.41
N SER A 407 8.55 -8.40 -19.22
CA SER A 407 7.94 -7.64 -20.30
C SER A 407 9.03 -6.84 -21.01
N PHE A 408 9.27 -7.18 -22.28
CA PHE A 408 9.77 -6.22 -23.26
C PHE A 408 8.63 -5.24 -23.58
N ILE A 409 8.85 -3.96 -23.33
CA ILE A 409 8.74 -2.80 -24.24
C ILE A 409 9.44 -1.65 -23.52
#